data_AF-A0A7W1UWJ5-F1
#
_entry.id   AF-A0A7W1UWJ5-F1
#
_cell.length_a   1.000
_cell.length_b   1.000
_cell.length_c   1.000
_cell.angle_alpha   90.00
_cell.angle_beta   90.00
_cell.angle_gamma   90.00
#
_symmetry.space_group_name_H-M   'P 1'
#
loop_
_entity.id
_entity.type
_entity.pdbx_description
1 polymer ?
#
loop_
_entity_poly.entity_id
_entity_poly.type
_entity_poly.pdbx_seq_one_letter_code
_entity_poly.pdbx_strand_id
1 'polypeptide(L)'
;MGIVDGHAGDQAIEALARFGVDTIFTLNGGHIWPFYEAAMSRSVRLVDTRHEQTATFAAEALAKLTRRPGVAALTAGPGITNGVSAITSAHFNGSPLIVLGGRAPSGRWGAGSLQELDHVPIVASITKSAATVTDPASAGTMVHQAAALA
;
A
#
# COMPACT_ATOMS: atom_id res chain seq x y z
N MET A 1 17.92 5.41 -12.92
CA MET A 1 16.73 5.35 -12.04
C MET A 1 16.62 6.71 -11.39
N GLY A 2 15.65 7.53 -11.80
CA GLY A 2 15.47 8.86 -11.22
C GLY A 2 14.77 8.70 -9.88
N ILE A 3 15.52 8.79 -8.79
CA ILE A 3 14.95 8.90 -7.45
C ILE A 3 14.26 10.26 -7.41
N VAL A 4 12.95 10.28 -7.14
CA VAL A 4 12.25 11.54 -6.87
C VAL A 4 12.56 11.92 -5.44
N ASP A 5 13.17 13.08 -5.24
CA ASP A 5 13.34 13.67 -3.92
C ASP A 5 11.98 14.19 -3.43
N GLY A 6 11.69 14.03 -2.14
CA GLY A 6 10.45 14.55 -1.54
C GLY A 6 9.83 13.64 -0.48
N HIS A 7 8.57 13.92 -0.13
CA HIS A 7 7.82 13.15 0.85
C HIS A 7 7.65 11.69 0.38
N ALA A 8 7.69 10.71 1.29
CA ALA A 8 7.61 9.28 0.94
C ALA A 8 6.38 8.92 0.08
N GLY A 9 5.27 9.63 0.29
CA GLY A 9 4.06 9.53 -0.54
C GLY A 9 4.29 9.88 -2.01
N ASP A 10 5.01 10.97 -2.28
CA ASP A 10 5.36 11.39 -3.65
C ASP A 10 6.24 10.35 -4.34
N GLN A 11 7.22 9.83 -3.61
CA GLN A 11 8.14 8.80 -4.11
C GLN A 11 7.39 7.51 -4.45
N ALA A 12 6.46 7.10 -3.59
CA ALA A 12 5.65 5.90 -3.79
C ALA A 12 4.76 6.01 -5.02
N ILE A 13 4.07 7.14 -5.21
CA ILE A 13 3.19 7.36 -6.36
C ILE A 13 4.00 7.40 -7.67
N GLU A 14 5.14 8.07 -7.69
CA GLU A 14 6.02 8.07 -8.87
C GLU A 14 6.49 6.64 -9.20
N ALA A 15 6.90 5.87 -8.19
CA ALA A 15 7.34 4.50 -8.38
C ALA A 15 6.24 3.64 -9.00
N LEU A 16 5.00 3.77 -8.52
CA LEU A 16 3.83 3.07 -9.04
C LEU A 16 3.44 3.54 -10.45
N ALA A 17 3.53 4.83 -10.75
CA ALA A 17 3.19 5.39 -12.06
C ALA A 17 3.97 4.73 -13.20
N ARG A 18 5.21 4.31 -12.95
CA ARG A 18 6.07 3.59 -13.93
C ARG A 18 5.53 2.22 -14.34
N PHE A 19 4.68 1.62 -13.51
CA PHE A 19 3.99 0.36 -13.80
C PHE A 19 2.57 0.58 -14.33
N GLY A 20 2.20 1.84 -14.57
CA GLY A 20 0.84 2.21 -14.93
C GLY A 20 -0.11 2.26 -13.72
N VAL A 21 0.42 2.62 -12.57
CA VAL A 21 -0.31 3.09 -11.39
C VAL A 21 -1.34 4.22 -11.66
N ASP A 22 -2.59 3.99 -12.10
CA ASP A 22 -3.58 5.08 -12.31
C ASP A 22 -4.78 5.09 -11.35
N THR A 23 -5.03 3.99 -10.65
CA THR A 23 -6.19 3.82 -9.74
C THR A 23 -5.76 3.13 -8.45
N ILE A 24 -6.19 3.68 -7.31
CA ILE A 24 -5.93 3.14 -5.98
C ILE A 24 -7.27 2.95 -5.26
N PHE A 25 -7.48 1.76 -4.70
CA PHE A 25 -8.64 1.47 -3.87
C PHE A 25 -8.30 1.66 -2.40
N THR A 26 -9.20 2.24 -1.63
CA THR A 26 -8.88 2.62 -0.26
C THR A 26 -10.09 2.70 0.65
N LEU A 27 -9.86 2.65 1.95
CA LEU A 27 -10.73 3.25 2.96
C LEU A 27 -9.85 4.21 3.75
N ASN A 28 -10.19 5.50 3.73
CA ASN A 28 -9.33 6.53 4.30
C ASN A 28 -9.04 6.32 5.80
N GLY A 29 -7.80 6.61 6.21
CA GLY A 29 -7.44 6.82 7.61
C GLY A 29 -6.22 7.71 7.77
N GLY A 30 -6.05 8.30 8.96
CA GLY A 30 -5.08 9.37 9.20
C GLY A 30 -3.61 8.97 8.96
N HIS A 31 -3.25 7.70 9.20
CA HIS A 31 -1.86 7.22 9.10
C HIS A 31 -1.31 7.15 7.66
N ILE A 32 -2.18 7.24 6.65
CA ILE A 32 -1.80 7.12 5.23
C ILE A 32 -2.15 8.39 4.43
N TRP A 33 -2.51 9.47 5.13
CA TRP A 33 -2.94 10.73 4.52
C TRP A 33 -1.95 11.32 3.50
N PRO A 34 -0.64 11.43 3.78
CA PRO A 34 0.30 12.02 2.82
C PRO A 34 0.44 11.24 1.51
N PHE A 35 0.12 9.94 1.52
CA PHE A 35 0.09 9.13 0.30
C PHE A 35 -1.11 9.52 -0.58
N TYR A 36 -2.26 9.84 0.00
CA TYR A 36 -3.42 10.34 -0.75
C TYR A 36 -3.18 11.73 -1.31
N GLU A 37 -2.54 12.63 -0.55
CA GLU A 37 -2.17 13.96 -1.06
C GLU A 37 -1.29 13.85 -2.31
N ALA A 38 -0.30 12.96 -2.29
CA ALA A 38 0.57 12.68 -3.44
C ALA A 38 -0.17 12.03 -4.62
N ALA A 39 -1.16 11.17 -4.36
CA ALA A 39 -1.99 10.56 -5.39
C ALA A 39 -2.87 11.62 -6.08
N MET A 40 -3.53 12.46 -5.28
CA MET A 40 -4.41 13.53 -5.76
C MET A 40 -3.63 14.56 -6.58
N SER A 41 -2.44 14.98 -6.13
CA SER A 41 -1.61 15.95 -6.85
C SER A 41 -1.15 15.46 -8.22
N ARG A 42 -1.11 14.14 -8.44
CA ARG A 42 -0.73 13.49 -9.71
C ARG A 42 -1.93 12.92 -10.48
N SER A 43 -3.15 13.29 -10.11
CA SER A 43 -4.38 12.83 -10.78
C SER A 43 -4.56 11.30 -10.79
N VAL A 44 -3.98 10.60 -9.81
CA VAL A 44 -4.26 9.17 -9.58
C VAL A 44 -5.65 9.06 -8.97
N ARG A 45 -6.49 8.20 -9.56
CA ARG A 45 -7.87 8.04 -9.12
C ARG A 45 -7.93 7.31 -7.78
N LEU A 46 -8.44 7.96 -6.75
CA LEU A 46 -8.77 7.32 -5.48
C LEU A 46 -10.21 6.80 -5.50
N VAL A 47 -10.39 5.50 -5.26
CA VAL A 47 -11.70 4.86 -5.10
C VAL A 47 -11.88 4.50 -3.63
N ASP A 48 -12.61 5.35 -2.91
CA ASP A 48 -12.96 5.13 -1.51
C ASP A 48 -14.08 4.08 -1.39
N THR A 49 -13.89 3.11 -0.50
CA THR A 49 -14.81 2.00 -0.26
C THR A 49 -15.46 2.14 1.11
N ARG A 50 -16.15 1.09 1.56
CA ARG A 50 -16.78 1.04 2.90
C ARG A 50 -16.19 -0.04 3.80
N HIS A 51 -15.15 -0.73 3.32
CA HIS A 51 -14.42 -1.75 4.05
C HIS A 51 -13.08 -2.06 3.36
N GLU A 52 -12.00 -2.26 4.11
CA GLU A 52 -10.66 -2.51 3.56
C GLU A 52 -10.58 -3.81 2.76
N GLN A 53 -11.33 -4.84 3.18
CA GLN A 53 -11.51 -6.07 2.40
C GLN A 53 -12.04 -5.77 0.98
N THR A 54 -13.04 -4.90 0.85
CA THR A 54 -13.59 -4.48 -0.45
C THR A 54 -12.55 -3.72 -1.28
N ALA A 55 -11.81 -2.80 -0.66
CA ALA A 55 -10.74 -2.08 -1.34
C ALA A 55 -9.69 -3.05 -1.90
N THR A 56 -9.28 -4.03 -1.09
CA THR A 56 -8.24 -4.98 -1.46
C THR A 56 -8.69 -5.96 -2.54
N PHE A 57 -9.92 -6.48 -2.47
CA PHE A 57 -10.48 -7.30 -3.55
C PHE A 57 -10.69 -6.51 -4.85
N ALA A 58 -11.09 -5.25 -4.77
CA ALA A 58 -11.24 -4.41 -5.96
C ALA A 58 -9.88 -4.13 -6.63
N ALA A 59 -8.83 -3.93 -5.83
CA ALA A 59 -7.46 -3.82 -6.33
C ALA A 59 -7.00 -5.12 -7.02
N GLU A 60 -7.24 -6.28 -6.41
CA GLU A 60 -6.94 -7.59 -7.03
C GLU A 60 -7.71 -7.78 -8.35
N ALA A 61 -9.00 -7.42 -8.39
CA ALA A 61 -9.81 -7.52 -9.60
C ALA A 61 -9.25 -6.64 -10.72
N LEU A 62 -8.88 -5.39 -10.43
CA LEU A 62 -8.26 -4.50 -11.41
C LEU A 62 -6.93 -5.07 -11.91
N ALA A 63 -6.13 -5.66 -11.01
CA ALA A 63 -4.87 -6.30 -11.36
C ALA A 63 -5.06 -7.42 -12.38
N LYS A 64 -6.04 -8.30 -12.13
CA LYS A 64 -6.40 -9.41 -13.02
C LYS A 64 -6.88 -8.93 -14.40
N LEU A 65 -7.71 -7.88 -14.43
CA LEU A 65 -8.31 -7.37 -15.66
C LEU A 65 -7.30 -6.64 -16.54
N THR A 66 -6.36 -5.90 -15.94
CA THR A 66 -5.43 -5.02 -16.66
C THR A 66 -4.05 -5.61 -16.87
N ARG A 67 -3.71 -6.69 -16.13
CA ARG A 67 -2.37 -7.26 -16.05
C ARG A 67 -1.29 -6.25 -15.65
N ARG A 68 -1.68 -5.25 -14.87
CA ARG A 68 -0.81 -4.27 -14.20
C ARG A 68 -1.00 -4.45 -12.68
N PRO A 69 -0.06 -3.98 -11.84
CA PRO A 69 -0.25 -4.05 -10.40
C PRO A 69 -1.53 -3.33 -9.94
N GLY A 70 -2.39 -4.03 -9.21
CA GLY A 70 -3.50 -3.42 -8.48
C GLY A 70 -3.03 -2.89 -7.14
N VAL A 71 -3.51 -1.72 -6.73
CA VAL A 71 -3.04 -1.05 -5.50
C VAL A 71 -4.20 -0.83 -4.53
N ALA A 72 -4.02 -1.36 -3.31
CA ALA A 72 -4.86 -1.04 -2.17
C ALA A 72 -4.07 -0.19 -1.16
N ALA A 73 -4.65 0.90 -0.66
CA ALA A 73 -4.07 1.74 0.38
C ALA A 73 -4.93 1.67 1.64
N LEU A 74 -4.37 1.18 2.74
CA LEU A 74 -5.08 0.89 3.99
C LEU A 74 -4.41 1.62 5.16
N THR A 75 -5.19 2.07 6.15
CA THR A 75 -4.63 2.71 7.36
C THR A 75 -3.94 1.69 8.28
N ALA A 76 -3.29 2.18 9.34
CA ALA A 76 -2.63 1.36 10.35
C ALA A 76 -3.61 0.46 11.14
N GLY A 77 -3.04 -0.44 11.95
CA GLY A 77 -3.77 -1.40 12.79
C GLY A 77 -4.89 -2.13 12.04
N PRO A 78 -6.18 -1.85 12.37
CA PRO A 78 -7.33 -2.53 11.80
C PRO A 78 -7.41 -2.45 10.28
N GLY A 79 -6.87 -1.39 9.66
CA GLY A 79 -6.92 -1.22 8.21
C GLY A 79 -6.25 -2.38 7.48
N ILE A 80 -5.04 -2.75 7.91
CA ILE A 80 -4.32 -3.88 7.33
C ILE A 80 -4.96 -5.22 7.71
N THR A 81 -5.35 -5.40 8.97
CA THR A 81 -5.94 -6.69 9.40
C THR A 81 -7.27 -6.99 8.71
N ASN A 82 -8.06 -5.97 8.38
CA ASN A 82 -9.29 -6.11 7.60
C ASN A 82 -9.04 -6.51 6.13
N GLY A 83 -7.84 -6.24 5.60
CA GLY A 83 -7.42 -6.61 4.24
C GLY A 83 -6.89 -8.04 4.10
N VAL A 84 -6.58 -8.72 5.21
CA VAL A 84 -5.85 -10.01 5.22
C VAL A 84 -6.49 -11.07 4.33
N SER A 85 -7.82 -11.24 4.37
CA SER A 85 -8.49 -12.25 3.55
C SER A 85 -8.28 -12.04 2.04
N ALA A 86 -8.28 -10.78 1.60
CA ALA A 86 -8.08 -10.45 0.19
C ALA A 86 -6.60 -10.54 -0.22
N ILE A 87 -5.67 -10.18 0.68
CA ILE A 87 -4.22 -10.41 0.49
C ILE A 87 -3.95 -11.91 0.28
N THR A 88 -4.52 -12.76 1.14
CA THR A 88 -4.41 -14.23 1.01
C THR A 88 -4.95 -14.72 -0.32
N SER A 89 -6.10 -14.21 -0.76
CA SER A 89 -6.68 -14.60 -2.06
C SER A 89 -5.75 -14.22 -3.22
N ALA A 90 -5.25 -12.99 -3.25
CA ALA A 90 -4.33 -12.54 -4.29
C ALA A 90 -3.04 -13.36 -4.34
N HIS A 91 -2.50 -13.75 -3.17
CA HIS A 91 -1.31 -14.59 -3.07
C HIS A 91 -1.52 -15.97 -3.72
N PHE A 92 -2.59 -16.68 -3.36
CA PHE A 92 -2.88 -18.00 -3.93
C PHE A 92 -3.31 -17.93 -5.41
N ASN A 93 -3.90 -16.82 -5.82
CA ASN A 93 -4.28 -16.58 -7.22
C ASN A 93 -3.10 -16.11 -8.09
N GLY A 94 -1.92 -15.82 -7.52
CA GLY A 94 -0.79 -15.25 -8.25
C GLY A 94 -1.12 -13.89 -8.88
N SER A 95 -1.97 -13.09 -8.24
CA SER A 95 -2.40 -11.79 -8.76
C SER A 95 -1.42 -10.68 -8.36
N PRO A 96 -1.06 -9.75 -9.26
CA PRO A 96 -0.09 -8.70 -8.95
C PRO A 96 -0.77 -7.61 -8.10
N LEU A 97 -0.84 -7.84 -6.79
CA LEU A 97 -1.43 -6.94 -5.80
C LEU A 97 -0.33 -6.28 -4.96
N ILE A 98 -0.44 -4.97 -4.79
CA ILE A 98 0.35 -4.19 -3.84
C ILE A 98 -0.58 -3.62 -2.78
N VAL A 99 -0.23 -3.82 -1.51
CA VAL A 99 -0.93 -3.21 -0.37
C VAL A 99 0.01 -2.24 0.32
N LEU A 100 -0.37 -0.96 0.37
CA LEU A 100 0.34 0.09 1.10
C LEU A 100 -0.39 0.35 2.43
N GLY A 101 0.34 0.21 3.52
CA GLY A 101 -0.18 0.38 4.87
C GLY A 101 0.33 1.64 5.56
N GLY A 102 -0.56 2.39 6.19
CA GLY A 102 -0.19 3.37 7.20
C GLY A 102 0.40 2.68 8.44
N ARG A 103 1.22 3.39 9.21
CA ARG A 103 1.82 2.90 10.45
C ARG A 103 1.89 4.01 11.50
N ALA A 104 1.86 3.62 12.77
CA ALA A 104 2.13 4.54 13.87
C ALA A 104 3.55 5.15 13.76
N PRO A 105 3.78 6.37 14.25
CA PRO A 105 5.08 7.04 14.12
C PRO A 105 6.24 6.26 14.76
N SER A 106 7.35 6.09 14.03
CA SER A 106 8.53 5.35 14.52
C SER A 106 9.09 5.91 15.83
N GLY A 107 9.07 7.23 16.01
CA GLY A 107 9.57 7.88 17.23
C GLY A 107 8.75 7.61 18.50
N ARG A 108 7.57 6.99 18.38
CA ARG A 108 6.71 6.60 19.51
C ARG A 108 6.42 5.09 19.55
N TRP A 109 7.17 4.31 18.79
CA TRP A 109 6.94 2.88 18.69
C TRP A 109 7.08 2.19 20.06
N GLY A 110 6.08 1.42 20.46
CA GLY A 110 6.02 0.72 21.74
C GLY A 110 5.39 1.55 22.87
N ALA A 111 4.97 2.78 22.59
CA ALA A 111 4.28 3.63 23.56
C ALA A 111 2.76 3.40 23.59
N GLY A 112 2.22 2.43 22.83
CA GLY A 112 0.78 2.20 22.73
C GLY A 112 0.09 3.27 21.90
N SER A 113 0.73 3.73 20.82
CA SER A 113 0.16 4.73 19.91
C SER A 113 -1.14 4.23 19.29
N LEU A 114 -1.99 5.17 18.82
CA LEU A 114 -3.23 4.84 18.12
C LEU A 114 -2.96 3.87 16.97
N GLN A 115 -3.64 2.72 16.97
CA GLN A 115 -3.51 1.69 15.93
C GLN A 115 -2.09 1.15 15.73
N GLU A 116 -1.24 1.21 16.76
CA GLU A 116 0.10 0.61 16.77
C GLU A 116 0.01 -0.92 16.70
N LEU A 117 0.51 -1.48 15.61
CA LEU A 117 0.56 -2.92 15.36
C LEU A 117 1.66 -3.19 14.34
N ASP A 118 2.49 -4.21 14.56
CA ASP A 118 3.45 -4.63 13.54
C ASP A 118 2.76 -5.53 12.51
N HIS A 119 2.56 -4.99 11.31
CA HIS A 119 1.79 -5.67 10.27
C HIS A 119 2.57 -6.75 9.53
N VAL A 120 3.90 -6.61 9.42
CA VAL A 120 4.73 -7.52 8.60
C VAL A 120 4.59 -8.98 9.04
N PRO A 121 4.68 -9.34 10.34
CA PRO A 121 4.50 -10.73 10.77
C PRO A 121 3.12 -11.32 10.45
N ILE A 122 2.08 -10.48 10.33
CA ILE A 122 0.70 -10.92 10.07
C ILE A 122 0.56 -11.40 8.62
N VAL A 123 1.23 -10.72 7.68
CA VAL A 123 1.07 -10.97 6.24
C VAL A 123 2.24 -11.75 5.63
N ALA A 124 3.31 -12.02 6.39
CA ALA A 124 4.54 -12.64 5.89
C ALA A 124 4.32 -14.01 5.22
N SER A 125 3.39 -14.82 5.72
CA SER A 125 3.08 -16.15 5.14
C SER A 125 2.16 -16.13 3.92
N ILE A 126 1.57 -14.97 3.62
CA ILE A 126 0.55 -14.78 2.58
C ILE A 126 0.94 -13.66 1.60
N THR A 127 2.23 -13.35 1.50
CA THR A 127 2.77 -12.34 0.57
C THR A 127 4.08 -12.84 -0.02
N LYS A 128 4.45 -12.33 -1.21
CA LYS A 128 5.77 -12.59 -1.80
C LYS A 128 6.88 -11.79 -1.11
N SER A 129 6.52 -10.61 -0.60
CA SER A 129 7.39 -9.73 0.18
C SER A 129 6.54 -8.83 1.06
N ALA A 130 7.01 -8.55 2.28
CA ALA A 130 6.41 -7.63 3.21
C ALA A 130 7.53 -6.91 4.00
N ALA A 131 7.46 -5.58 4.06
CA ALA A 131 8.48 -4.78 4.73
C ALA A 131 7.88 -3.48 5.28
N THR A 132 8.53 -2.91 6.29
CA THR A 132 8.25 -1.56 6.78
C THR A 132 9.30 -0.60 6.25
N VAL A 133 8.86 0.53 5.70
CA VAL A 133 9.76 1.64 5.33
C VAL A 133 10.21 2.32 6.63
N THR A 134 11.49 2.22 6.96
CA THR A 134 12.08 2.84 8.16
C THR A 134 12.86 4.12 7.84
N ASP A 135 13.31 4.27 6.59
CA ASP A 135 13.93 5.48 6.06
C ASP A 135 13.05 6.08 4.94
N PRO A 136 12.52 7.31 5.10
CA PRO A 136 11.71 7.96 4.08
C PRO A 136 12.38 8.05 2.70
N ALA A 137 13.72 8.16 2.63
CA ALA A 137 14.45 8.24 1.36
C ALA A 137 14.46 6.91 0.59
N SER A 138 14.15 5.79 1.26
CA SER A 138 14.07 4.46 0.65
C SER A 138 12.70 4.12 0.06
N ALA A 139 11.67 4.93 0.35
CA ALA A 139 10.28 4.63 0.03
C ALA A 139 10.06 4.35 -1.46
N GLY A 140 10.55 5.22 -2.34
CA GLY A 140 10.40 5.04 -3.79
C GLY A 140 11.04 3.75 -4.30
N THR A 141 12.24 3.43 -3.82
CA THR A 141 12.96 2.20 -4.20
C THR A 141 12.22 0.96 -3.72
N MET A 142 11.76 0.93 -2.46
CA MET A 142 11.03 -0.22 -1.91
C MET A 142 9.70 -0.45 -2.63
N VAL A 143 8.95 0.62 -2.92
CA VAL A 143 7.69 0.53 -3.66
C VAL A 143 7.93 0.06 -5.10
N HIS A 144 8.98 0.56 -5.76
CA HIS A 144 9.36 0.09 -7.10
C HIS A 144 9.70 -1.40 -7.11
N GLN A 145 10.48 -1.87 -6.14
CA GLN A 145 10.83 -3.29 -6.01
C GLN A 145 9.59 -4.15 -5.74
N ALA A 146 8.69 -3.71 -4.87
CA ALA A 146 7.42 -4.40 -4.62
C ALA A 146 6.58 -4.50 -5.90
N ALA A 147 6.48 -3.42 -6.69
CA ALA A 147 5.75 -3.41 -7.94
C ALA A 147 6.38 -4.26 -9.05
N ALA A 148 7.71 -4.31 -9.12
CA ALA A 148 8.44 -5.19 -10.03
C ALA A 148 8.30 -6.67 -9.65
N LEU A 149 8.19 -6.96 -8.36
CA LEU A 149 8.03 -8.32 -7.85
C LEU A 149 6.59 -8.83 -7.96
N ALA A 150 5.59 -7.97 -7.80
CA ALA A 150 4.16 -8.31 -7.67
C ALA A 150 3.70 -9.36 -8.69
#